data_AF-A0A7W9M1I1-F1
#
_entry.id   AF-A0A7W9M1I1-F1
#
_cell.length_a   1.000
_cell.length_b   1.000
_cell.length_c   1.000
_cell.angle_alpha   90.00
_cell.angle_beta   90.00
_cell.angle_gamma   90.00
#
_symmetry.space_group_name_H-M   'P 1'
#
loop_
_entity.id
_entity.type
_entity.pdbx_description
1 polymer ?
#
loop_
_entity_poly.entity_id
_entity_poly.type
_entity_poly.pdbx_seq_one_letter_code
_entity_poly.pdbx_strand_id
1 'polypeptide(L)'
;MFIRAVDDLHRRFDRVGRGRCDERFAAIVASVVDWLADHPDQARLYWCDWGTTADPRLRGAVLQARRRLTEFALGHLGPGSQTARREVSLEYLVGLIRQVVDEELQKPSVDLARLTDRLSRLSPLLPMHDD
;
A
#
# COMPACT_ATOMS: atom_id res chain seq x y z
N MET A 1 17.27 9.07 4.49
CA MET A 1 16.31 9.58 3.47
C MET A 1 15.12 8.64 3.32
N PHE A 2 15.34 7.35 3.04
CA PHE A 2 14.28 6.32 2.93
C PHE A 2 13.29 6.27 4.10
N ILE A 3 13.79 6.24 5.35
CA ILE A 3 12.93 6.18 6.56
C ILE A 3 11.95 7.36 6.60
N ARG A 4 12.40 8.58 6.27
CA ARG A 4 11.53 9.77 6.26
C ARG A 4 10.43 9.67 5.19
N ALA A 5 10.72 9.07 4.05
CA ALA A 5 9.73 8.84 3.01
C ALA A 5 8.69 7.82 3.50
N VAL A 6 9.11 6.72 4.11
CA VAL A 6 8.18 5.75 4.72
C VAL A 6 7.31 6.39 5.81
N ASP A 7 7.90 7.21 6.69
CA ASP A 7 7.16 7.94 7.72
C ASP A 7 6.17 8.94 7.12
N ASP A 8 6.45 9.49 5.94
CA ASP A 8 5.52 10.33 5.20
C ASP A 8 4.31 9.53 4.69
N LEU A 9 4.51 8.33 4.15
CA LEU A 9 3.42 7.46 3.73
C LEU A 9 2.52 7.08 4.90
N HIS A 10 3.10 6.71 6.04
CA HIS A 10 2.32 6.42 7.26
C HIS A 10 1.50 7.63 7.71
N ARG A 11 2.10 8.83 7.73
CA ARG A 11 1.37 10.06 8.07
C ARG A 11 0.23 10.38 7.09
N ARG A 12 0.34 9.99 5.82
CA ARG A 12 -0.77 10.12 4.85
C ARG A 12 -1.90 9.16 5.19
N PHE A 13 -1.56 7.92 5.56
CA PHE A 13 -2.56 6.95 5.98
C PHE A 13 -3.23 7.32 7.31
N ASP A 14 -2.52 7.90 8.27
CA ASP A 14 -3.12 8.44 9.52
C ASP A 14 -4.19 9.51 9.26
N ARG A 15 -4.12 10.21 8.12
CA ARG A 15 -5.14 11.21 7.71
C ARG A 15 -6.36 10.58 7.05
N VAL A 16 -6.33 9.29 6.74
CA VAL A 16 -7.50 8.57 6.24
C VAL A 16 -8.53 8.55 7.36
N GLY A 17 -9.52 9.43 7.24
CA GLY A 17 -10.55 9.62 8.25
C GLY A 17 -11.45 8.40 8.44
N ARG A 18 -12.41 8.55 9.36
CA ARG A 18 -13.49 7.57 9.52
C ARG A 18 -14.49 7.73 8.38
N GLY A 19 -14.98 6.61 7.84
CA GLY A 19 -15.90 6.60 6.71
C GLY A 19 -16.23 5.17 6.30
N ARG A 20 -16.97 5.02 5.20
CA ARG A 20 -17.24 3.68 4.66
C ARG A 20 -15.93 3.01 4.19
N CYS A 21 -15.92 1.69 4.04
CA CYS A 21 -14.71 0.92 3.70
C CYS A 21 -14.15 1.31 2.32
N ASP A 22 -15.04 1.51 1.34
CA ASP A 22 -14.76 2.00 -0.01
C ASP A 22 -14.12 3.40 -0.01
N GLU A 23 -14.67 4.33 0.79
CA GLU A 23 -14.13 5.69 0.92
C GLU A 23 -12.72 5.69 1.52
N ARG A 24 -12.51 4.89 2.56
CA ARG A 24 -11.19 4.72 3.18
C ARG A 24 -10.21 4.07 2.21
N PHE A 25 -10.65 3.07 1.46
CA PHE A 25 -9.83 2.42 0.44
C PHE A 25 -9.41 3.40 -0.66
N ALA A 26 -10.35 4.20 -1.18
CA ALA A 26 -10.04 5.23 -2.19
C ALA A 26 -9.02 6.25 -1.66
N ALA A 27 -9.14 6.68 -0.40
CA ALA A 27 -8.18 7.59 0.24
C ALA A 27 -6.79 6.94 0.44
N ILE A 28 -6.74 5.64 0.76
CA ILE A 28 -5.49 4.88 0.83
C ILE A 28 -4.83 4.81 -0.56
N VAL A 29 -5.60 4.50 -1.60
CA VAL A 29 -5.09 4.46 -2.98
C VAL A 29 -4.54 5.82 -3.40
N ALA A 30 -5.26 6.91 -3.16
CA ALA A 30 -4.79 8.26 -3.43
C ALA A 30 -3.48 8.56 -2.68
N SER A 31 -3.42 8.23 -1.38
CA SER A 31 -2.22 8.42 -0.56
C SER A 31 -1.00 7.66 -1.08
N VAL A 32 -1.19 6.43 -1.57
CA VAL A 32 -0.11 5.65 -2.21
C VAL A 32 0.34 6.31 -3.50
N VAL A 33 -0.59 6.66 -4.39
CA VAL A 33 -0.26 7.26 -5.70
C VAL A 33 0.47 8.60 -5.54
N ASP A 34 -0.03 9.48 -4.66
CA ASP A 34 0.61 10.77 -4.39
C ASP A 34 2.00 10.56 -3.80
N TRP A 35 2.16 9.57 -2.92
CA TRP A 35 3.46 9.29 -2.31
C TRP A 35 4.46 8.74 -3.33
N LEU A 36 4.01 7.91 -4.28
CA LEU A 36 4.84 7.43 -5.38
C LEU A 36 5.30 8.58 -6.29
N ALA A 37 4.44 9.58 -6.50
CA ALA A 37 4.78 10.79 -7.26
C ALA A 37 5.85 11.63 -6.56
N ASP A 38 5.75 11.79 -5.24
CA ASP A 38 6.67 12.60 -4.44
C ASP A 38 8.01 11.90 -4.16
N HIS A 39 8.03 10.56 -4.12
CA HIS A 39 9.18 9.75 -3.71
C HIS A 39 9.50 8.59 -4.69
N PRO A 40 9.68 8.84 -6.00
CA PRO A 40 9.78 7.77 -7.01
C PRO A 40 10.99 6.84 -6.82
N ASP A 41 12.10 7.33 -6.26
CA ASP A 41 13.27 6.49 -6.00
C ASP A 41 13.09 5.61 -4.76
N GLN A 42 12.48 6.16 -3.70
CA GLN A 42 12.16 5.41 -2.50
C GLN A 42 11.04 4.41 -2.76
N ALA A 43 10.12 4.73 -3.68
CA ALA A 43 9.13 3.80 -4.19
C ALA A 43 9.76 2.58 -4.85
N ARG A 44 10.72 2.78 -5.75
CA ARG A 44 11.44 1.65 -6.37
C ARG A 44 12.16 0.81 -5.31
N LEU A 45 12.80 1.44 -4.33
CA LEU A 45 13.45 0.73 -3.21
C LEU A 45 12.47 -0.05 -2.32
N TYR A 46 11.26 0.48 -2.14
CA TYR A 46 10.27 -0.12 -1.24
C TYR A 46 9.44 -1.20 -1.91
N TRP A 47 9.03 -1.06 -3.17
CA TRP A 47 8.11 -1.99 -3.85
C TRP A 47 8.83 -2.97 -4.78
N CYS A 48 9.85 -2.54 -5.52
CA CYS A 48 10.54 -3.42 -6.43
C CYS A 48 11.52 -4.30 -5.66
N ASP A 49 11.35 -5.63 -5.77
CA ASP A 49 12.30 -6.62 -5.24
C ASP A 49 13.48 -6.78 -6.22
N TRP A 50 14.07 -5.66 -6.65
CA TRP A 50 15.32 -5.71 -7.39
C TRP A 50 16.37 -6.29 -6.45
N GLY A 51 16.87 -7.49 -6.72
CA GLY A 51 17.72 -8.28 -5.82
C GLY A 51 19.10 -7.69 -5.43
N THR A 52 19.23 -6.40 -5.09
CA THR A 52 20.51 -5.67 -4.99
C THR A 52 20.58 -4.53 -3.98
N THR A 53 19.74 -4.46 -2.93
CA THR A 53 20.28 -3.81 -1.71
C THR A 53 21.27 -4.79 -1.08
N ALA A 54 22.53 -4.71 -1.53
CA ALA A 54 23.64 -5.46 -0.95
C ALA A 54 23.77 -5.20 0.56
N ASP A 55 23.18 -4.09 1.04
CA ASP A 55 23.05 -3.76 2.46
C ASP A 55 21.91 -4.53 3.14
N PRO A 56 22.22 -5.48 4.05
CA PRO A 56 21.23 -6.23 4.82
C PRO A 56 20.37 -5.34 5.73
N ARG A 57 20.87 -4.19 6.18
CA ARG A 57 20.13 -3.26 7.05
C ARG A 57 19.02 -2.56 6.27
N LEU A 58 19.30 -2.17 5.03
CA LEU A 58 18.31 -1.56 4.15
C LEU A 58 17.21 -2.56 3.77
N ARG A 59 17.59 -3.82 3.47
CA ARG A 59 16.63 -4.91 3.26
C ARG A 59 15.73 -5.12 4.49
N GLY A 60 16.31 -5.17 5.69
CA GLY A 60 15.55 -5.28 6.94
C GLY A 60 14.57 -4.13 7.15
N ALA A 61 15.01 -2.90 6.88
CA ALA A 61 14.16 -1.71 6.96
C ALA A 61 12.99 -1.74 5.95
N VAL A 62 13.23 -2.17 4.70
CA VAL A 62 12.17 -2.32 3.68
C VAL A 62 11.15 -3.38 4.10
N LEU A 63 11.59 -4.55 4.57
CA LEU A 63 10.70 -5.61 5.05
C LEU A 63 9.86 -5.16 6.25
N GLN A 64 10.48 -4.47 7.21
CA GLN A 64 9.77 -3.94 8.37
C GLN A 64 8.76 -2.87 7.98
N ALA A 65 9.13 -1.98 7.04
CA ALA A 65 8.23 -0.95 6.53
C ALA A 65 7.04 -1.56 5.80
N ARG A 66 7.27 -2.58 4.94
CA ARG A 66 6.22 -3.35 4.28
C ARG A 66 5.25 -3.98 5.27
N ARG A 67 5.78 -4.64 6.31
CA ARG A 67 4.97 -5.28 7.35
C ARG A 67 4.09 -4.26 8.07
N ARG A 68 4.67 -3.13 8.50
CA ARG A 68 3.93 -2.05 9.15
C ARG A 68 2.83 -1.50 8.26
N LEU A 69 3.08 -1.34 6.96
CA LEU A 69 2.08 -0.87 6.01
C LEU A 69 0.90 -1.84 5.87
N THR A 70 1.16 -3.15 5.85
CA THR A 70 0.10 -4.17 5.89
C THR A 70 -0.71 -4.04 7.16
N GLU A 71 -0.05 -4.05 8.33
CA GLU A 71 -0.72 -3.92 9.64
C GLU A 71 -1.55 -2.64 9.73
N PHE A 72 -1.03 -1.54 9.19
CA PHE A 72 -1.70 -0.23 9.19
C PHE A 72 -2.90 -0.18 8.25
N ALA A 73 -2.77 -0.70 7.02
CA ALA A 73 -3.86 -0.80 6.05
C ALA A 73 -4.98 -1.73 6.57
N LEU A 74 -4.63 -2.84 7.23
CA LEU A 74 -5.57 -3.72 7.91
C LEU A 74 -6.37 -2.97 8.99
N GLY A 75 -5.68 -2.18 9.83
CA GLY A 75 -6.32 -1.37 10.86
C GLY A 75 -7.28 -0.30 10.30
N HIS A 76 -6.98 0.26 9.12
CA HIS A 76 -7.81 1.27 8.49
C HIS A 76 -8.99 0.70 7.69
N LEU A 77 -8.90 -0.55 7.22
CA LEU A 77 -9.97 -1.19 6.42
C LEU A 77 -10.97 -2.00 7.28
N GLY A 78 -10.81 -2.07 8.61
CA GLY A 78 -11.81 -2.69 9.47
C GLY A 78 -11.60 -2.52 10.97
N PRO A 79 -12.56 -1.91 11.69
CA PRO A 79 -12.72 -2.13 13.13
C PRO A 79 -13.67 -3.32 13.35
N GLY A 80 -13.33 -4.23 14.27
CA GLY A 80 -14.25 -5.28 14.73
C GLY A 80 -14.12 -6.63 13.99
N SER A 81 -13.96 -7.68 14.81
CA SER A 81 -13.86 -9.11 14.48
C SER A 81 -12.86 -9.48 13.36
N GLN A 82 -11.61 -9.70 13.77
CA GLN A 82 -10.62 -10.47 13.00
C GLN A 82 -11.11 -11.93 12.87
N THR A 83 -11.99 -12.19 11.92
CA THR A 83 -12.17 -13.57 11.45
C THR A 83 -10.99 -13.90 10.54
N ALA A 84 -10.40 -15.08 10.68
CA ALA A 84 -9.26 -15.51 9.85
C ALA A 84 -9.53 -15.35 8.34
N ARG A 85 -10.78 -15.51 7.91
CA ARG A 85 -11.20 -15.30 6.51
C ARG A 85 -11.06 -13.84 6.06
N ARG A 86 -11.37 -12.87 6.92
CA ARG A 86 -11.29 -11.45 6.62
C ARG A 86 -9.84 -10.97 6.57
N GLU A 87 -9.01 -11.50 7.46
CA GLU A 87 -7.55 -11.27 7.47
C GLU A 87 -6.93 -11.77 6.16
N VAL A 88 -7.20 -13.02 5.76
CA VAL A 88 -6.72 -13.58 4.48
C VAL A 88 -7.18 -12.75 3.27
N SER A 89 -8.43 -12.25 3.28
CA SER A 89 -8.96 -11.44 2.18
C SER A 89 -8.25 -10.08 2.07
N LEU A 90 -7.93 -9.46 3.21
CA LEU A 90 -7.21 -8.19 3.22
C LEU A 90 -5.72 -8.35 2.91
N GLU A 91 -5.08 -9.41 3.38
CA GLU A 91 -3.72 -9.76 2.99
C GLU A 91 -3.61 -9.98 1.49
N TYR A 92 -4.59 -10.68 0.90
CA TYR A 92 -4.69 -10.88 -0.54
C TYR A 92 -4.84 -9.54 -1.28
N LEU A 93 -5.73 -8.65 -0.82
CA LEU A 93 -5.91 -7.31 -1.40
C LEU A 93 -4.61 -6.49 -1.32
N VAL A 94 -3.92 -6.50 -0.18
CA VAL A 94 -2.62 -5.82 -0.02
C VAL A 94 -1.56 -6.43 -0.95
N GLY A 95 -1.58 -7.75 -1.16
CA GLY A 95 -0.76 -8.44 -2.15
C GLY A 95 -1.02 -7.94 -3.57
N LEU A 96 -2.29 -7.82 -3.97
CA LEU A 96 -2.67 -7.29 -5.29
C LEU A 96 -2.25 -5.83 -5.49
N ILE A 97 -2.44 -4.97 -4.48
CA ILE A 97 -1.98 -3.57 -4.53
C ILE A 97 -0.46 -3.54 -4.76
N ARG A 98 0.30 -4.35 -4.00
CA ARG A 98 1.75 -4.42 -4.16
C ARG A 98 2.15 -4.87 -5.55
N GLN A 99 1.50 -5.90 -6.08
CA GLN A 99 1.77 -6.39 -7.43
C GLN A 99 1.49 -5.32 -8.48
N VAL A 100 0.34 -4.64 -8.41
CA VAL A 100 -0.02 -3.57 -9.35
C VAL A 100 0.99 -2.43 -9.30
N VAL A 101 1.40 -2.00 -8.10
CA VAL A 101 2.42 -0.94 -7.94
C VAL A 101 3.77 -1.40 -8.48
N ASP A 102 4.21 -2.61 -8.19
CA ASP A 102 5.49 -3.15 -8.68
C ASP A 102 5.52 -3.21 -10.22
N GLU A 103 4.46 -3.72 -10.85
CA GLU A 103 4.34 -3.77 -12.31
C GLU A 103 4.38 -2.39 -12.97
N GLU A 104 3.81 -1.36 -12.33
CA GLU A 104 3.88 0.02 -12.85
C GLU A 104 5.27 0.64 -12.63
N LEU A 105 5.92 0.35 -11.51
CA LEU A 105 7.27 0.86 -11.19
C LEU A 105 8.38 0.23 -12.03
N GLN A 106 8.17 -0.97 -12.58
CA GLN A 106 9.10 -1.62 -13.52
C GLN A 106 9.12 -0.96 -14.90
N LYS A 107 8.17 -0.08 -15.22
CA LYS A 107 8.13 0.62 -16.50
C LYS A 107 9.12 1.79 -16.54
N PRO A 108 9.63 2.16 -17.73
CA PRO A 108 10.54 3.30 -17.88
C PRO A 108 9.95 4.63 -17.36
N SER A 109 8.64 4.79 -17.50
CA SER A 109 7.87 5.91 -16.98
C SER A 109 6.67 5.38 -16.19
N VAL A 110 6.48 5.90 -14.98
CA VAL A 110 5.34 5.57 -14.13
C VAL A 110 4.13 6.39 -14.60
N ASP A 111 3.08 5.72 -15.05
CA ASP A 111 1.81 6.36 -15.38
C ASP A 111 0.90 6.34 -14.15
N LEU A 112 0.88 7.45 -13.42
CA LEU A 112 0.12 7.59 -12.18
C LEU A 112 -1.39 7.48 -12.41
N ALA A 113 -1.91 7.97 -13.55
CA ALA A 113 -3.33 7.91 -13.85
C ALA A 113 -3.78 6.46 -14.10
N ARG A 114 -2.98 5.71 -14.86
CA ARG A 114 -3.19 4.28 -15.06
C ARG A 114 -3.07 3.51 -13.74
N LEU A 115 -2.09 3.85 -12.90
CA LEU A 115 -1.92 3.22 -11.60
C LEU A 115 -3.15 3.44 -10.70
N THR A 116 -3.66 4.67 -10.62
CA THR A 116 -4.89 4.99 -9.88
C THR A 116 -6.06 4.16 -10.38
N ASP A 117 -6.31 4.14 -11.70
CA ASP A 117 -7.40 3.35 -12.29
C ASP A 117 -7.29 1.86 -11.92
N ARG A 118 -6.10 1.27 -12.08
CA ARG A 118 -5.86 -0.14 -11.75
C ARG A 118 -6.10 -0.45 -10.27
N LEU A 119 -5.65 0.41 -9.37
CA LEU A 119 -5.83 0.23 -7.92
C LEU A 119 -7.29 0.42 -7.50
N SER A 120 -8.00 1.41 -8.08
CA SER A 120 -9.42 1.63 -7.81
C SER A 120 -10.29 0.45 -8.22
N ARG A 121 -9.92 -0.29 -9.28
CA ARG A 121 -10.61 -1.52 -9.71
C ARG A 121 -10.54 -2.67 -8.71
N LEU A 122 -9.72 -2.56 -7.66
CA LEU A 122 -9.66 -3.54 -6.58
C LEU A 122 -10.75 -3.30 -5.51
N SER A 123 -11.44 -2.15 -5.54
CA SER A 123 -12.50 -1.82 -4.58
C SER A 123 -13.60 -2.89 -4.42
N PRO A 124 -14.04 -3.63 -5.47
CA PRO A 124 -15.03 -4.70 -5.32
C PRO A 124 -14.53 -5.91 -4.50
N LEU A 125 -13.22 -6.04 -4.30
CA LEU A 125 -12.60 -7.10 -3.49
C LEU A 125 -12.53 -6.73 -2.00
N LEU A 126 -12.93 -5.52 -1.63
CA LEU A 126 -13.02 -5.13 -0.24
C LEU A 126 -13.99 -6.08 0.48
N PRO A 127 -13.65 -6.57 1.68
CA PRO A 127 -14.59 -7.30 2.49
C PRO A 127 -15.71 -6.32 2.87
N MET A 128 -16.79 -6.37 2.10
CA MET A 128 -18.04 -5.71 2.44
C MET A 128 -18.45 -6.26 3.81
N HIS A 129 -18.86 -5.37 4.73
CA HIS A 129 -19.63 -5.83 5.87
C HIS A 129 -20.90 -6.45 5.28
N ASP A 130 -20.96 -7.78 5.26
CA ASP A 130 -22.26 -8.43 5.36
C ASP A 130 -22.76 -8.05 6.76
N ASP A 131 -23.70 -7.09 6.80
CA ASP A 131 -24.49 -6.76 8.01
C ASP A 131 -25.21 -8.01 8.54
#